data_AF-A0A6L3NCM9-F1
#
_entry.id   AF-A0A6L3NCM9-F1
#
_cell.length_a   1.000
_cell.length_b   1.000
_cell.length_c   1.000
_cell.angle_alpha   90.00
_cell.angle_beta   90.00
_cell.angle_gamma   90.00
#
_symmetry.space_group_name_H-M   'P 1'
#
loop_
_entity.id
_entity.type
_entity.pdbx_description
1 polymer ?
#
loop_
_entity_poly.entity_id
_entity_poly.type
_entity_poly.pdbx_seq_one_letter_code
_entity_poly.pdbx_strand_id
1 'polypeptide(L)'
;MTLSTLIPSCTAFDGHRRVASGSLATVAVAIRQAYGDTMSGTIAIFDDTTGRAIDLDLRGTADDIRARYAPVPRDASAPVGESAGTAEQRGRGRPKLGVVSREVTLLPRHWDWLAAQPGGASVALRKLVEDVRRT
;
A
#
# COMPACT_ATOMS: atom_id res chain seq x y z
N MET A 1 -13.88 -34.62 -1.06
CA MET A 1 -14.05 -33.19 -1.43
C MET A 1 -13.01 -32.39 -0.65
N THR A 2 -11.82 -32.23 -1.21
CA THR A 2 -10.76 -31.42 -0.60
C THR A 2 -11.15 -29.96 -0.81
N LEU A 3 -11.51 -29.28 0.29
CA LEU A 3 -11.57 -27.83 0.31
C LEU A 3 -10.15 -27.33 0.05
N SER A 4 -9.83 -27.01 -1.20
CA SER A 4 -8.64 -26.23 -1.52
C SER A 4 -8.85 -24.87 -0.89
N THR A 5 -8.38 -24.71 0.34
CA THR A 5 -8.13 -23.41 0.94
C THR A 5 -7.21 -22.69 -0.03
N LEU A 6 -7.77 -21.83 -0.90
CA LEU A 6 -7.01 -20.97 -1.78
C LEU A 6 -6.26 -20.00 -0.88
N ILE A 7 -5.08 -20.42 -0.43
CA ILE A 7 -4.14 -19.54 0.21
C ILE A 7 -3.90 -18.44 -0.82
N PRO A 8 -4.19 -17.17 -0.50
CA PRO A 8 -3.97 -16.08 -1.45
C PRO A 8 -2.51 -16.12 -1.89
N SER A 9 -2.31 -16.43 -3.17
CA SER A 9 -1.00 -16.53 -3.79
C SER A 9 -0.74 -15.27 -4.60
N CYS A 10 0.50 -14.80 -4.55
CA CYS A 10 0.99 -13.69 -5.33
C CYS A 10 2.20 -14.16 -6.14
N THR A 11 2.43 -13.52 -7.28
CA THR A 11 3.59 -13.79 -8.14
C THR A 11 4.35 -12.50 -8.40
N ALA A 12 5.66 -12.52 -8.17
CA ALA A 12 6.57 -11.42 -8.41
C ALA A 12 7.35 -11.61 -9.71
N PHE A 13 7.52 -10.53 -10.45
CA PHE A 13 8.25 -10.46 -11.71
C PHE A 13 9.30 -9.35 -11.67
N ASP A 14 10.43 -9.62 -12.29
CA ASP A 14 11.47 -8.65 -12.62
C ASP A 14 11.52 -8.55 -14.15
N GLY A 15 10.85 -7.51 -14.68
CA GLY A 15 10.56 -7.41 -16.11
C GLY A 15 9.77 -8.62 -16.62
N HIS A 16 10.40 -9.46 -17.44
CA HIS A 16 9.79 -10.66 -18.03
C HIS A 16 10.12 -11.96 -17.27
N ARG A 17 10.97 -11.89 -16.23
CA ARG A 17 11.38 -13.06 -15.45
C ARG A 17 10.52 -13.18 -14.21
N ARG A 18 9.92 -14.35 -13.98
CA ARG A 18 9.26 -14.67 -12.70
C ARG A 18 10.32 -14.89 -11.62
N VAL A 19 10.23 -14.12 -10.54
CA VAL A 19 11.12 -14.18 -9.37
C VAL A 19 10.63 -15.25 -8.39
N ALA A 20 9.36 -15.18 -7.98
CA ALA A 20 8.75 -16.11 -7.03
C ALA A 20 7.22 -16.13 -7.18
N SER A 21 6.57 -17.21 -6.74
CA SER A 21 5.11 -17.32 -6.63
C SER A 21 4.76 -18.09 -5.36
N GLY A 22 3.77 -17.61 -4.61
CA GLY A 22 3.35 -18.25 -3.35
C GLY A 22 2.72 -17.25 -2.39
N SER A 23 2.80 -17.52 -1.09
CA SER A 23 2.29 -16.59 -0.09
C SER A 23 3.03 -15.25 -0.13
N LEU A 24 2.35 -14.19 0.28
CA LEU A 24 2.88 -12.84 0.27
C LEU A 24 4.19 -12.72 1.09
N ALA A 25 4.27 -13.40 2.24
CA ALA A 25 5.50 -13.49 3.04
C ALA A 25 6.64 -14.22 2.31
N THR A 26 6.34 -15.34 1.64
CA THR A 26 7.33 -16.10 0.86
C THR A 26 7.89 -15.27 -0.28
N VAL A 27 7.01 -14.57 -1.01
CA VAL A 27 7.40 -13.72 -2.14
C VAL A 27 8.23 -12.54 -1.66
N ALA A 28 7.82 -11.87 -0.57
CA ALA A 28 8.55 -10.73 -0.02
C ALA A 28 9.98 -11.12 0.43
N VAL A 29 10.13 -12.24 1.14
CA VAL A 29 11.44 -12.76 1.55
C VAL A 29 12.29 -13.17 0.35
N ALA A 30 11.70 -13.83 -0.64
CA ALA A 30 12.41 -14.23 -1.86
C ALA A 30 12.95 -13.02 -2.64
N ILE A 31 12.18 -11.94 -2.73
CA ILE A 31 12.64 -10.69 -3.35
C ILE A 31 13.81 -10.10 -2.55
N ARG A 32 13.67 -10.02 -1.22
CA ARG A 32 14.74 -9.50 -0.35
C ARG A 32 16.05 -10.31 -0.48
N GLN A 33 15.96 -11.62 -0.58
CA GLN A 33 17.13 -12.49 -0.77
C GLN A 33 17.76 -12.33 -2.16
N ALA A 34 16.94 -12.20 -3.20
CA ALA A 34 17.41 -12.12 -4.58
C ALA A 34 18.07 -10.77 -4.91
N TYR A 35 17.61 -9.67 -4.28
CA TYR A 35 18.02 -8.31 -4.65
C TYR A 35 18.69 -7.52 -3.50
N GLY A 36 18.61 -7.98 -2.25
CA GLY A 36 19.25 -7.32 -1.11
C GLY A 36 18.89 -5.83 -1.00
N ASP A 37 19.89 -4.97 -0.74
CA ASP A 37 19.74 -3.51 -0.83
C ASP A 37 19.99 -2.97 -2.26
N THR A 38 20.46 -3.81 -3.18
CA THR A 38 20.70 -3.43 -4.58
C THR A 38 19.48 -3.79 -5.42
N MET A 39 18.34 -3.17 -5.09
CA MET A 39 17.12 -3.27 -5.88
C MET A 39 17.28 -2.48 -7.19
N SER A 40 18.01 -3.04 -8.15
CA SER A 40 18.22 -2.41 -9.47
C SER A 40 17.09 -2.69 -10.48
N GLY A 41 16.08 -3.48 -10.10
CA GLY A 41 14.94 -3.85 -10.94
C GLY A 41 13.61 -3.23 -10.49
N THR A 42 12.72 -2.96 -11.44
CA THR A 42 11.32 -2.61 -11.15
C THR A 42 10.55 -3.92 -10.93
N ILE A 43 10.50 -4.38 -9.68
CA ILE A 43 9.78 -5.62 -9.35
C ILE A 43 8.29 -5.34 -9.27
N ALA A 44 7.51 -6.06 -10.07
CA ALA A 44 6.06 -6.01 -10.06
C ALA A 44 5.50 -7.28 -9.40
N ILE A 45 4.69 -7.12 -8.36
CA ILE A 45 4.00 -8.25 -7.71
C ILE A 45 2.52 -8.20 -8.08
N PHE A 46 1.94 -9.35 -8.42
CA PHE A 46 0.53 -9.49 -8.75
C PHE A 46 -0.13 -10.53 -7.87
N ASP A 47 -1.39 -10.30 -7.50
CA ASP A 47 -2.27 -11.28 -6.89
C ASP A 47 -2.75 -12.28 -7.96
N ASP A 48 -2.54 -13.58 -7.76
CA ASP A 48 -2.91 -14.61 -8.75
C ASP A 48 -4.43 -14.78 -8.87
N THR A 49 -5.20 -14.40 -7.85
CA THR A 49 -6.67 -14.56 -7.86
C THR A 49 -7.36 -13.40 -8.58
N THR A 50 -6.85 -12.19 -8.37
CA THR A 50 -7.49 -10.95 -8.82
C THR A 50 -6.74 -10.25 -9.95
N GLY A 51 -5.50 -10.67 -10.25
CA GLY A 51 -4.61 -10.04 -11.22
C GLY A 51 -4.16 -8.63 -10.82
N ARG A 52 -4.42 -8.20 -9.58
CA ARG A 52 -4.10 -6.84 -9.12
C ARG A 52 -2.64 -6.72 -8.77
N ALA A 53 -2.03 -5.61 -9.15
CA ALA A 53 -0.69 -5.26 -8.67
C ALA A 53 -0.73 -4.99 -7.16
N ILE A 54 0.23 -5.57 -6.43
CA ILE A 54 0.43 -5.42 -5.00
C ILE A 54 1.79 -4.74 -4.79
N ASP A 55 1.81 -3.72 -3.93
CA ASP A 55 3.05 -3.11 -3.44
C ASP A 55 3.47 -3.81 -2.14
N LEU A 56 4.73 -4.24 -2.07
CA LEU A 56 5.30 -4.88 -0.88
C LEU A 56 6.36 -3.98 -0.27
N ASP A 57 6.22 -3.73 1.03
CA ASP A 57 7.24 -3.11 1.84
C ASP A 57 8.32 -4.14 2.20
N LEU A 58 9.42 -4.05 1.45
CA LEU A 58 10.60 -4.90 1.57
C LEU A 58 11.70 -4.28 2.45
N ARG A 59 11.37 -3.24 3.22
CA ARG A 59 12.32 -2.60 4.15
C ARG A 59 12.49 -3.46 5.40
N GLY A 60 13.73 -3.55 5.87
CA GLY A 60 14.12 -4.28 7.07
C GLY A 60 14.76 -5.63 6.77
N THR A 61 14.93 -6.43 7.82
CA THR A 61 15.49 -7.78 7.70
C THR A 61 14.45 -8.75 7.13
N ALA A 62 14.89 -9.94 6.68
CA ALA A 62 13.96 -10.98 6.24
C ALA A 62 12.97 -11.39 7.35
N ASP A 63 13.38 -11.27 8.62
CA ASP A 63 12.55 -11.57 9.78
C ASP A 63 11.44 -10.52 9.99
N ASP A 64 11.78 -9.22 9.90
CA ASP A 64 10.82 -8.11 9.89
C ASP A 64 9.75 -8.28 8.80
N ILE A 65 10.21 -8.62 7.58
CA ILE A 65 9.32 -8.82 6.42
C ILE A 65 8.40 -10.01 6.67
N ARG A 66 8.93 -11.11 7.24
CA ARG A 66 8.14 -12.29 7.57
C ARG A 66 7.11 -12.00 8.66
N ALA A 67 7.47 -11.24 9.69
CA ALA A 67 6.55 -10.83 10.75
C ALA A 67 5.43 -9.93 10.21
N ARG A 68 5.77 -8.97 9.33
CA ARG A 68 4.82 -8.05 8.70
C ARG A 68 3.77 -8.77 7.85
N TYR A 69 4.18 -9.84 7.18
CA TYR A 69 3.34 -10.59 6.25
C TYR A 69 2.92 -11.97 6.77
N ALA A 70 3.17 -12.23 8.05
CA ALA A 70 2.70 -13.44 8.71
C ALA A 70 1.16 -13.46 8.65
N PRO A 71 0.54 -14.59 8.28
CA PRO A 71 -0.90 -14.73 8.36
C PRO A 71 -1.33 -14.63 9.82
N VAL A 72 -2.01 -13.54 10.19
CA VAL A 72 -2.66 -13.42 11.50
C VAL A 72 -3.82 -14.42 11.51
N PRO A 73 -3.87 -15.36 12.48
CA PRO A 73 -5.04 -16.21 12.64
C PRO A 73 -6.24 -15.31 12.97
N ARG A 74 -7.23 -15.30 12.09
CA ARG A 74 -8.48 -14.58 12.31
C ARG A 74 -9.36 -15.42 13.22
N ASP A 75 -9.12 -15.35 14.52
CA ASP A 75 -10.10 -15.79 15.52
C ASP A 75 -11.02 -14.62 15.90
N ALA A 76 -12.26 -14.96 16.22
CA ALA A 76 -13.37 -14.02 16.32
C ALA A 76 -13.40 -13.31 17.70
N SER A 77 -13.89 -12.07 17.67
CA SER A 77 -14.39 -11.26 18.80
C SER A 77 -13.42 -10.22 19.39
N ALA A 78 -13.89 -8.97 19.40
CA ALA A 78 -13.34 -7.83 20.12
C ALA A 78 -13.47 -7.99 21.66
N PRO A 79 -12.82 -7.12 22.44
CA PRO A 79 -13.57 -5.96 22.93
C PRO A 79 -12.80 -4.63 22.82
N VAL A 80 -13.58 -3.56 22.98
CA VAL A 80 -13.21 -2.14 22.92
C VAL A 80 -12.43 -1.74 24.19
N GLY A 81 -11.34 -0.98 24.00
CA GLY A 81 -10.60 -0.28 25.05
C GLY A 81 -9.67 0.75 24.42
N GLU A 82 -10.01 2.02 24.56
CA GLU A 82 -9.41 3.17 23.88
C GLU A 82 -8.03 3.57 24.44
N SER A 83 -7.04 3.75 23.57
CA SER A 83 -6.26 5.01 23.47
C SER A 83 -5.27 4.97 22.31
N ALA A 84 -5.66 5.71 21.26
CA ALA A 84 -4.86 6.53 20.35
C ALA A 84 -3.48 6.03 19.87
N GLY A 85 -3.41 5.70 18.57
CA GLY A 85 -2.13 5.75 17.85
C GLY A 85 -2.04 4.97 16.54
N THR A 86 -2.81 5.37 15.52
CA THR A 86 -2.53 5.15 14.09
C THR A 86 -2.99 3.82 13.44
N ALA A 87 -4.20 3.93 12.87
CA ALA A 87 -4.61 3.44 11.55
C ALA A 87 -4.87 1.94 11.35
N GLU A 88 -6.01 1.48 11.89
CA GLU A 88 -6.74 0.36 11.31
C GLU A 88 -7.42 0.72 9.98
N GLN A 89 -7.18 -0.13 8.99
CA GLN A 89 -8.14 -0.70 8.03
C GLN A 89 -8.95 0.25 7.11
N ARG A 90 -9.00 -0.13 5.82
CA ARG A 90 -10.22 -0.61 5.12
C ARG A 90 -10.24 -0.19 3.64
N GLY A 91 -9.87 -1.14 2.78
CA GLY A 91 -10.30 -1.12 1.38
C GLY A 91 -11.82 -1.21 1.30
N ARG A 92 -12.46 -0.14 0.82
CA ARG A 92 -13.84 -0.13 0.31
C ARG A 92 -13.80 0.65 -1.00
N GLY A 93 -14.47 0.12 -2.03
CA GLY A 93 -14.38 0.56 -3.42
C GLY A 93 -14.53 2.06 -3.60
N ARG A 94 -13.40 2.77 -3.65
CA ARG A 94 -13.34 4.11 -4.19
C ARG A 94 -13.18 3.94 -5.71
N PRO A 95 -14.21 4.20 -6.54
CA PRO A 95 -14.01 4.27 -7.97
C PRO A 95 -12.83 5.20 -8.25
N LYS A 96 -11.95 4.84 -9.20
CA LYS A 96 -10.78 5.65 -9.59
C LYS A 96 -11.27 7.08 -9.87
N LEU A 97 -10.98 8.02 -8.98
CA LEU A 97 -11.52 9.39 -9.02
C LEU A 97 -10.91 10.28 -10.13
N GLY A 98 -10.16 9.70 -11.07
CA GLY A 98 -9.48 10.43 -12.15
C GLY A 98 -8.46 11.48 -11.66
N VAL A 99 -8.11 11.48 -10.38
CA VAL A 99 -7.13 12.43 -9.81
C VAL A 99 -5.72 11.99 -10.17
N VAL A 100 -4.99 12.88 -10.83
CA VAL A 100 -3.58 12.72 -11.19
C VAL A 100 -2.73 13.49 -10.17
N SER A 101 -1.79 12.81 -9.52
CA SER A 101 -0.85 13.45 -8.61
C SER A 101 0.25 14.19 -9.39
N ARG A 102 0.62 15.38 -8.92
CA ARG A 102 1.76 16.17 -9.43
C ARG A 102 2.47 16.85 -8.26
N GLU A 103 3.76 17.10 -8.42
CA GLU A 103 4.58 17.77 -7.41
C GLU A 103 4.44 19.30 -7.51
N VAL A 104 4.40 19.96 -6.35
CA VAL A 104 4.39 21.41 -6.23
C VAL A 104 5.27 21.83 -5.06
N THR A 105 5.99 22.94 -5.21
CA THR A 105 6.80 23.53 -4.14
C THR A 105 6.13 24.79 -3.62
N LEU A 106 5.93 24.86 -2.31
CA LEU A 106 5.32 25.99 -1.62
C LEU A 106 6.18 26.42 -0.43
N LEU A 107 5.98 27.65 0.04
CA LEU A 107 6.61 28.14 1.25
C LEU A 107 6.14 27.34 2.48
N PRO A 108 6.99 27.16 3.52
CA PRO A 108 6.62 26.39 4.72
C PRO A 108 5.31 26.85 5.37
N ARG A 109 5.09 28.16 5.45
CA ARG A 109 3.84 28.75 5.98
C ARG A 109 2.58 28.32 5.22
N HIS A 110 2.69 28.08 3.92
CA HIS A 110 1.55 27.62 3.12
C HIS A 110 1.28 26.14 3.35
N TRP A 111 2.33 25.34 3.57
CA TRP A 111 2.18 23.94 3.94
C TRP A 111 1.50 23.77 5.30
N ASP A 112 1.92 24.55 6.28
CA ASP A 112 1.31 24.55 7.61
C ASP A 112 -0.19 24.89 7.54
N TRP A 113 -0.52 25.96 6.79
CA TRP A 113 -1.91 26.34 6.56
C TRP A 113 -2.72 25.26 5.82
N LEU A 114 -2.14 24.59 4.82
CA LEU A 114 -2.79 23.50 4.06
C LEU A 114 -3.01 22.24 4.94
N ALA A 115 -2.08 21.94 5.85
CA ALA A 115 -2.19 20.81 6.77
C ALA A 115 -3.30 21.02 7.82
N ALA A 116 -3.56 22.27 8.20
CA ALA A 116 -4.64 22.63 9.11
C ALA A 116 -6.05 22.55 8.49
N GLN A 117 -6.19 22.29 7.18
CA GLN A 117 -7.49 22.33 6.50
C GLN A 117 -8.36 21.09 6.75
N PRO A 118 -9.67 21.26 7.01
CA PRO A 118 -10.59 20.14 7.11
C PRO A 118 -10.73 19.44 5.76
N GLY A 119 -10.33 18.17 5.69
CA GLY A 119 -10.32 17.37 4.46
C GLY A 119 -8.98 17.35 3.71
N GLY A 120 -7.94 18.00 4.26
CA GLY A 120 -6.57 17.91 3.78
C GLY A 120 -6.22 18.84 2.61
N ALA A 121 -4.92 18.93 2.34
CA ALA A 121 -4.35 19.87 1.38
C ALA A 121 -4.99 19.82 -0.02
N SER A 122 -5.24 18.61 -0.56
CA SER A 122 -5.79 18.45 -1.91
C SER A 122 -7.23 18.98 -2.06
N VAL A 123 -8.05 18.91 -1.00
CA VAL A 123 -9.43 19.45 -1.03
C VAL A 123 -9.39 20.96 -0.96
N ALA A 124 -8.53 21.53 -0.12
CA ALA A 124 -8.33 22.98 0.00
C ALA A 124 -7.83 23.57 -1.32
N LEU A 125 -6.81 22.97 -1.94
CA LEU A 125 -6.28 23.41 -3.23
C LEU A 125 -7.34 23.38 -4.33
N ARG A 126 -8.18 22.34 -4.39
CA ARG A 126 -9.27 22.30 -5.38
C ARG A 126 -10.27 23.44 -5.18
N LYS A 127 -10.68 23.71 -3.93
CA LYS A 127 -11.61 24.81 -3.63
C LYS A 127 -11.02 26.17 -4.05
N LEU A 128 -9.75 26.43 -3.76
CA LEU A 128 -9.06 27.65 -4.18
C LEU A 128 -9.02 27.79 -5.71
N VAL A 129 -8.74 26.71 -6.44
CA VAL A 129 -8.73 26.73 -7.92
C VAL A 129 -10.12 26.98 -8.49
N GLU A 130 -11.17 26.36 -7.93
CA GLU A 130 -12.55 26.55 -8.37
C GLU A 130 -13.07 27.97 -8.08
N ASP A 131 -12.69 28.56 -6.95
CA ASP A 131 -13.06 29.92 -6.57
C ASP A 131 -12.49 30.96 -7.56
N VAL A 132 -11.21 30.81 -7.91
CA VAL A 132 -10.55 31.66 -8.91
C VAL A 132 -11.09 31.42 -10.32
N ARG A 133 -11.47 30.19 -10.68
CA ARG A 133 -12.03 29.88 -12.01
C ARG A 133 -13.45 30.39 -12.24
N ARG A 134 -14.20 30.65 -11.16
CA ARG A 134 -15.58 31.14 -11.22
C ARG A 134 -15.65 32.67 -11.35
N THR A 135 -14.56 33.34 -11.00
CA THR A 135 -14.40 34.80 -11.11
C THR A 135 -13.79 35.14 -12.47
#